data_AF-A0A9E0PVW5-F1
#
_entry.id   AF-A0A9E0PVW5-F1
#
_cell.length_a   1.000
_cell.length_b   1.000
_cell.length_c   1.000
_cell.angle_alpha   90.00
_cell.angle_beta   90.00
_cell.angle_gamma   90.00
#
_symmetry.space_group_name_H-M   'P 1'
#
loop_
_entity.id
_entity.type
_entity.pdbx_description
1 polymer ?
#
loop_
_entity_poly.entity_id
_entity_poly.type
_entity_poly.pdbx_seq_one_letter_code
_entity_poly.pdbx_strand_id
1 'polypeptide(L)'
;MADVKVNVYTPAGKQVGYFVNPEVKAYPAGDYEISGDFFEPTGEKPTRIDFNPEAMPYTADLGDCCNKNPKLSHKKLSSVYVQSGRQPIKMSGQGK
;
A
#
# COMPACT_ATOMS: atom_id res chain seq x y z
N MET A 1 -6.95 10.53 17.27
CA MET A 1 -6.07 10.70 16.09
C MET A 1 -6.74 9.98 14.93
N ALA A 2 -6.94 10.63 13.78
CA ALA A 2 -7.54 9.93 12.62
C ALA A 2 -6.60 8.80 12.17
N ASP A 3 -7.12 7.61 11.87
CA ASP A 3 -6.34 6.54 11.28
C ASP A 3 -5.96 6.90 9.84
N VAL A 4 -4.71 6.64 9.45
CA VAL A 4 -4.25 6.78 8.06
C VAL A 4 -4.54 5.48 7.33
N LYS A 5 -5.23 5.55 6.18
CA LYS A 5 -5.48 4.37 5.36
C LYS A 5 -4.74 4.48 4.04
N VAL A 6 -4.08 3.38 3.64
CA VAL A 6 -3.48 3.25 2.31
C VAL A 6 -4.22 2.16 1.57
N ASN A 7 -5.11 2.55 0.67
CA ASN A 7 -5.91 1.60 -0.10
C ASN A 7 -5.08 1.03 -1.25
N VAL A 8 -5.22 -0.26 -1.50
CA VAL A 8 -4.52 -0.98 -2.58
C VAL A 8 -5.53 -1.53 -3.56
N TYR A 9 -5.30 -1.30 -4.85
CA TYR A 9 -6.18 -1.65 -5.95
C TYR A 9 -5.46 -2.47 -7.02
N THR A 10 -6.17 -3.38 -7.66
CA THR A 10 -5.71 -4.07 -8.88
C THR A 10 -5.63 -3.11 -10.06
N PRO A 11 -4.94 -3.46 -11.16
CA PRO A 11 -4.98 -2.70 -12.41
C PRO A 11 -6.40 -2.47 -12.94
N ALA A 12 -7.34 -3.38 -12.65
CA ALA A 12 -8.75 -3.28 -13.01
C ALA A 12 -9.55 -2.35 -12.08
N GLY A 13 -8.91 -1.70 -11.10
CA GLY A 13 -9.54 -0.79 -10.15
C GLY A 13 -10.27 -1.49 -8.99
N LYS A 14 -10.13 -2.81 -8.85
CA LYS A 14 -10.75 -3.55 -7.74
C LYS A 14 -9.92 -3.38 -6.48
N GLN A 15 -10.54 -2.95 -5.38
CA GLN A 15 -9.85 -2.85 -4.10
C GLN A 15 -9.46 -4.25 -3.61
N VAL A 16 -8.16 -4.44 -3.37
CA VAL A 16 -7.56 -5.67 -2.81
C VAL A 16 -7.55 -5.61 -1.29
N GLY A 17 -7.48 -4.39 -0.75
CA GLY A 17 -7.53 -4.14 0.68
C GLY A 17 -6.92 -2.78 1.01
N TYR A 18 -6.50 -2.62 2.26
CA TYR A 18 -5.93 -1.38 2.74
C TYR A 18 -5.01 -1.61 3.93
N PHE A 19 -4.00 -0.76 4.08
CA PHE A 19 -3.24 -0.68 5.32
C PHE A 19 -3.87 0.30 6.28
N VAL A 20 -3.75 0.03 7.57
CA VAL A 20 -4.12 0.98 8.64
C VAL A 20 -2.85 1.41 9.37
N ASN A 21 -2.62 2.72 9.41
CA ASN A 21 -1.43 3.35 9.98
C ASN A 21 -0.11 2.68 9.52
N PRO A 22 0.11 2.46 8.21
CA PRO A 22 1.33 1.83 7.75
C PRO A 22 2.55 2.74 7.96
N GLU A 23 3.70 2.10 8.10
CA GLU A 23 5.00 2.76 7.96
C GLU A 23 5.30 2.90 6.46
N VAL A 24 5.48 4.14 6.00
CA VAL A 24 5.82 4.45 4.61
C VAL A 24 7.23 5.04 4.55
N LYS A 25 8.15 4.35 3.89
CA LYS A 25 9.50 4.81 3.61
C LYS A 25 9.59 5.27 2.17
N ALA A 26 10.13 6.47 1.95
CA ALA A 26 10.45 6.98 0.63
C ALA A 26 11.96 6.85 0.39
N TYR A 27 12.34 6.39 -0.80
CA TYR A 27 13.72 6.23 -1.22
C TYR A 27 14.11 7.31 -2.24
N PRO A 28 15.42 7.64 -2.37
CA PRO A 28 15.89 8.73 -3.22
C PRO A 28 15.53 8.60 -4.71
N ALA A 29 15.24 7.39 -5.18
CA ALA A 29 14.87 7.10 -6.56
C ALA A 29 13.37 7.28 -6.87
N GLY A 30 12.56 7.73 -5.90
CA GLY A 30 11.10 7.82 -6.06
C GLY A 30 10.38 6.50 -5.78
N ASP A 31 11.10 5.48 -5.30
CA ASP A 31 10.53 4.25 -4.78
C ASP A 31 9.99 4.47 -3.36
N TYR A 32 8.95 3.75 -3.02
CA TYR A 32 8.30 3.75 -1.72
C TYR A 32 8.17 2.32 -1.23
N GLU A 33 8.39 2.12 0.07
CA GLU A 33 8.09 0.88 0.78
C GLU A 33 7.02 1.17 1.81
N ILE A 34 5.94 0.40 1.76
CA ILE A 34 4.83 0.44 2.70
C ILE A 34 4.89 -0.85 3.51
N SER A 35 5.02 -0.75 4.82
CA SER A 35 4.96 -1.90 5.72
C SER A 35 3.96 -1.68 6.84
N GLY A 36 3.11 -2.67 7.12
CA GLY A 36 2.20 -2.58 8.25
C GLY A 36 1.12 -3.64 8.23
N ASP A 37 0.12 -3.40 9.07
CA ASP A 37 -1.06 -4.24 9.13
C ASP A 37 -1.95 -3.99 7.92
N PHE A 38 -2.09 -5.02 7.09
CA PHE A 38 -2.99 -5.01 5.95
C PHE A 38 -4.33 -5.64 6.33
N PHE A 39 -5.41 -5.05 5.85
CA PHE A 39 -6.77 -5.49 6.00
C PHE A 39 -7.39 -5.74 4.63
N GLU A 40 -8.20 -6.77 4.52
CA GLU A 40 -9.03 -7.00 3.35
C GLU A 40 -10.11 -5.93 3.22
N PRO A 41 -10.71 -5.74 2.02
CA PRO A 41 -11.83 -4.81 1.84
C PRO A 41 -13.04 -5.13 2.72
N THR A 42 -13.13 -6.37 3.21
CA THR A 42 -14.13 -6.83 4.19
C THR A 42 -13.88 -6.30 5.61
N GLY A 43 -12.68 -5.76 5.88
CA GLY A 43 -12.25 -5.30 7.20
C GLY A 43 -11.58 -6.38 8.06
N GLU A 44 -11.41 -7.59 7.54
CA GLU A 44 -10.68 -8.65 8.22
C GLU A 44 -9.16 -8.45 8.09
N LYS A 45 -8.41 -8.90 9.10
CA LYS A 45 -6.94 -8.88 9.08
C LYS A 45 -6.43 -10.25 8.61
N PRO A 46 -6.13 -10.43 7.31
CA PRO A 46 -5.64 -11.71 6.82
C PRO A 46 -4.26 -12.01 7.43
N THR A 47 -4.07 -13.25 7.92
CA THR A 47 -2.78 -13.74 8.42
C THR A 47 -1.76 -13.89 7.29
N ARG A 48 -2.27 -14.21 6.09
CA ARG A 48 -1.52 -14.32 4.85
C ARG A 48 -2.41 -13.81 3.72
N ILE A 49 -1.82 -13.03 2.81
CA ILE A 49 -2.46 -12.64 1.58
C ILE A 49 -1.77 -13.33 0.43
N ASP A 50 -2.56 -14.08 -0.31
CA ASP A 50 -2.16 -14.60 -1.60
C ASP A 50 -2.52 -13.56 -2.66
N PHE A 51 -1.56 -12.67 -2.94
CA PHE A 51 -1.68 -11.74 -4.06
C PHE A 51 -1.60 -12.51 -5.36
N ASN A 52 -2.43 -12.13 -6.34
CA ASN A 52 -2.35 -12.70 -7.68
C ASN A 52 -1.11 -12.12 -8.40
N PRO A 53 -0.07 -12.93 -8.70
CA PRO A 53 1.10 -12.46 -9.45
C PRO A 53 0.76 -12.05 -10.89
N GLU A 54 -0.32 -12.56 -11.48
CA GLU A 54 -0.76 -12.19 -12.83
C GLU A 54 -1.45 -10.82 -12.88
N ALA A 55 -1.89 -10.30 -11.73
CA ALA A 55 -2.53 -8.98 -11.62
C ALA A 55 -1.51 -7.83 -11.41
N MET A 56 -0.21 -8.09 -11.58
CA MET A 56 0.81 -7.05 -11.46
C MET A 56 0.75 -6.07 -12.64
N PRO A 57 0.95 -4.75 -12.43
CA PRO A 57 1.19 -4.09 -11.13
C PRO A 57 -0.06 -3.53 -10.42
N TYR A 58 -0.09 -3.61 -9.09
CA TYR A 58 -1.12 -2.95 -8.28
C TYR A 58 -0.88 -1.43 -8.18
N THR A 59 -1.88 -0.72 -7.66
CA THR A 59 -1.79 0.71 -7.34
C THR A 59 -2.15 0.95 -5.87
N ALA A 60 -1.51 1.92 -5.22
CA ALA A 60 -1.82 2.29 -3.85
C ALA A 60 -2.10 3.79 -3.72
N ASP A 61 -3.09 4.14 -2.90
CA ASP A 61 -3.44 5.54 -2.61
C ASP A 61 -2.81 5.97 -1.29
N LEU A 62 -1.87 6.92 -1.38
CA LEU A 62 -1.17 7.54 -0.26
C LEU A 62 -1.76 8.91 0.10
N GLY A 63 -2.93 9.30 -0.41
CA GLY A 63 -3.51 10.62 -0.17
C GLY A 63 -3.56 11.02 1.31
N ASP A 64 -4.01 10.11 2.17
CA ASP A 64 -4.06 10.33 3.62
C ASP A 64 -2.66 10.37 4.27
N CYS A 65 -1.74 9.52 3.79
CA CYS A 65 -0.34 9.52 4.24
C CYS A 65 0.36 10.85 3.87
N CYS A 66 0.17 11.33 2.64
CA CYS A 66 0.75 12.57 2.13
C CYS A 66 0.22 13.79 2.89
N ASN A 67 -1.07 13.82 3.22
CA ASN A 67 -1.66 14.89 4.02
C ASN A 67 -1.08 14.99 5.45
N LYS A 68 -0.64 13.87 6.03
CA LYS A 68 -0.04 13.84 7.38
C LYS A 68 1.48 13.85 7.39
N ASN A 69 2.13 13.51 6.29
CA ASN A 69 3.58 13.43 6.19
C ASN A 69 4.09 14.26 5.00
N PRO A 70 4.58 15.49 5.24
CA PRO A 70 5.07 16.38 4.18
C PRO A 70 6.31 15.85 3.46
N LYS A 71 6.92 14.76 3.93
CA LYS A 71 8.04 14.07 3.26
C LYS A 71 7.59 13.19 2.09
N LEU A 72 6.30 12.90 1.96
CA LEU A 72 5.75 12.11 0.85
C LEU A 72 5.29 13.04 -0.26
N SER A 73 6.07 13.12 -1.34
CA SER A 73 5.75 13.99 -2.48
C SER A 73 4.63 13.43 -3.37
N HIS A 74 4.41 12.12 -3.37
CA HIS A 74 3.45 11.46 -4.26
C HIS A 74 2.22 10.99 -3.48
N LYS A 75 1.03 11.33 -4.01
CA LYS A 75 -0.25 10.92 -3.43
C LYS A 75 -0.69 9.53 -3.91
N LYS A 76 -0.10 9.00 -4.98
CA LYS A 76 -0.40 7.68 -5.53
C LYS A 76 0.90 6.94 -5.83
N LEU A 77 0.87 5.63 -5.60
CA LEU A 77 1.90 4.71 -6.07
C LEU A 77 1.35 3.90 -7.23
N SER A 78 2.11 3.83 -8.30
CA SER A 78 1.98 2.84 -9.35
C SER A 78 3.01 1.74 -9.16
N SER A 79 2.89 0.62 -9.89
CA SER A 79 3.90 -0.44 -9.83
C SER A 79 4.06 -0.99 -8.42
N VAL A 80 2.95 -1.18 -7.70
CA VAL A 80 2.97 -1.71 -6.33
C VAL A 80 3.08 -3.23 -6.38
N TYR A 81 4.12 -3.75 -5.74
CA TYR A 81 4.45 -5.16 -5.61
C TYR A 81 4.45 -5.57 -4.15
N VAL A 82 4.05 -6.80 -3.89
CA VAL A 82 4.09 -7.37 -2.54
C VAL A 82 5.41 -8.09 -2.34
N GLN A 83 6.14 -7.65 -1.33
CA GLN A 83 7.42 -8.23 -0.93
C GLN A 83 7.23 -9.34 0.12
N SER A 84 6.23 -9.21 0.98
CA SER A 84 5.88 -10.21 2.01
C SER A 84 4.36 -10.37 2.07
N GLY A 85 3.88 -11.59 1.80
CA GLY A 85 2.46 -11.94 1.91
C GLY A 85 1.99 -12.29 3.33
N ARG A 86 2.89 -12.36 4.32
CA ARG A 86 2.53 -12.58 5.74
C ARG A 86 2.62 -11.28 6.51
N GLN A 87 1.75 -11.11 7.52
CA GLN A 87 1.77 -9.92 8.38
C GLN A 87 3.08 -9.82 9.19
N PRO A 88 3.63 -8.61 9.39
CA PRO A 88 3.23 -7.36 8.73
C PRO A 88 3.55 -7.41 7.24
N ILE A 89 2.58 -7.01 6.41
CA ILE A 89 2.73 -7.05 4.96
C ILE A 89 3.67 -5.94 4.53
N LYS A 90 4.51 -6.26 3.56
CA LYS A 90 5.42 -5.30 2.93
C LYS A 90 5.08 -5.17 1.46
N MET A 91 4.96 -3.94 1.00
CA MET A 91 4.78 -3.59 -0.40
C MET A 91 5.81 -2.55 -0.83
N SER A 92 6.25 -2.63 -2.06
CA SER A 92 7.08 -1.60 -2.69
C SER A 92 6.38 -1.06 -3.93
N GLY A 93 6.41 0.24 -4.15
CA GLY A 93 5.83 0.86 -5.34
C GLY A 93 6.56 2.13 -5.72
N GLN A 94 6.24 2.68 -6.89
CA GLN A 94 6.83 3.90 -7.41
C GLN A 94 5.85 5.06 -7.35
N GLY A 95 6.31 6.19 -6.83
CA GLY A 95 5.54 7.43 -6.79
C GLY A 95 5.19 7.90 -8.19
N LYS A 96 3.94 8.33 -8.38
CA LYS A 96 3.46 8.94 -9.61
C LYS A 96 2.77 10.27 -9.33
#